data_AF-A0A950G9L2-F1
#
_entry.id   AF-A0A950G9L2-F1
#
_cell.length_a   1.000
_cell.length_b   1.000
_cell.length_c   1.000
_cell.angle_alpha   90.00
_cell.angle_beta   90.00
_cell.angle_gamma   90.00
#
_symmetry.space_group_name_H-M   'P 1'
#
loop_
_entity.id
_entity.type
_entity.pdbx_description
1 polymer ?
#
loop_
_entity_poly.entity_id
_entity_poly.type
_entity_poly.pdbx_seq_one_letter_code
_entity_poly.pdbx_strand_id
1 'polypeptide(L)'
;TMSPLRARMIEDMTLAGLAPGTQTVYIQAVRRLAAQYRRSPDRLSEEEVRAYLLGLRQRGAARGTFKVSQYGLRFLYCHTLERVWGLFGEKKDYRPPSEAAA
;
A
#
# COMPACT_ATOMS: atom_id res chain seq x y z
N THR A 1 -18.99 -7.47 7.57
CA THR A 1 -19.29 -6.05 7.86
C THR A 1 -18.27 -5.16 7.17
N MET A 2 -18.71 -4.05 6.57
CA MET A 2 -17.82 -3.04 5.98
C MET A 2 -17.21 -2.18 7.10
N SER A 3 -15.89 -2.05 7.15
CA SER A 3 -15.24 -1.11 8.09
C SER A 3 -15.14 0.29 7.49
N PRO A 4 -15.10 1.36 8.30
CA PRO A 4 -14.90 2.72 7.80
C PRO A 4 -13.64 2.87 6.93
N LEU A 5 -12.53 2.26 7.35
CA LEU A 5 -11.27 2.27 6.58
C LEU A 5 -11.43 1.59 5.21
N ARG A 6 -12.18 0.48 5.15
CA ARG A 6 -12.43 -0.23 3.88
C ARG A 6 -13.31 0.61 2.96
N ALA A 7 -14.36 1.25 3.49
CA ALA A 7 -15.21 2.14 2.71
C ALA A 7 -14.40 3.31 2.13
N ARG A 8 -13.59 3.97 2.97
CA ARG A 8 -12.73 5.07 2.54
C ARG A 8 -11.75 4.66 1.45
N MET A 9 -11.06 3.52 1.61
CA MET A 9 -10.15 3.03 0.58
C MET A 9 -10.86 2.74 -0.76
N ILE A 10 -12.11 2.27 -0.73
CA ILE A 10 -12.90 2.05 -1.96
C ILE A 10 -13.24 3.38 -2.63
N GLU A 11 -13.65 4.39 -1.86
CA GLU A 11 -13.91 5.74 -2.35
C GLU A 11 -12.65 6.34 -2.99
N ASP A 12 -11.52 6.30 -2.28
CA ASP A 12 -10.23 6.82 -2.78
C ASP A 12 -9.80 6.13 -4.09
N MET A 13 -9.93 4.80 -4.17
CA MET A 13 -9.63 4.05 -5.40
C MET A 13 -10.58 4.40 -6.54
N THR A 14 -11.85 4.70 -6.23
CA THR A 14 -12.84 5.11 -7.22
C THR A 14 -12.51 6.50 -7.76
N LEU A 15 -12.15 7.45 -6.88
CA LEU A 15 -11.68 8.78 -7.27
C LEU A 15 -10.38 8.72 -8.09
N ALA A 16 -9.50 7.77 -7.80
CA ALA A 16 -8.29 7.51 -8.56
C ALA A 16 -8.53 6.74 -9.89
N GLY A 17 -9.79 6.41 -10.23
CA GLY A 17 -10.15 5.77 -11.50
C GLY A 17 -9.79 4.28 -11.60
N LEU A 18 -9.58 3.59 -10.48
CA LEU A 18 -9.26 2.15 -10.51
C LEU A 18 -10.51 1.33 -10.82
N ALA A 19 -10.36 0.39 -11.77
CA ALA A 19 -11.42 -0.53 -12.15
C ALA A 19 -11.91 -1.39 -10.94
N PRO A 20 -13.20 -1.77 -10.88
CA PRO A 20 -13.76 -2.53 -9.74
C PRO A 20 -13.03 -3.85 -9.43
N GLY A 21 -12.51 -4.53 -10.47
CA GLY A 21 -11.69 -5.73 -10.29
C GLY A 21 -10.39 -5.44 -9.54
N THR A 22 -9.70 -4.35 -9.89
CA THR A 22 -8.49 -3.89 -9.20
C THR A 22 -8.79 -3.53 -7.75
N GLN A 23 -9.88 -2.79 -7.52
CA GLN A 23 -10.32 -2.43 -6.17
C GLN A 23 -10.51 -3.69 -5.31
N THR A 24 -11.21 -4.69 -5.85
CA THR A 24 -11.47 -5.95 -5.15
C THR A 24 -10.19 -6.65 -4.75
N VAL A 25 -9.22 -6.78 -5.65
CA VAL A 25 -7.96 -7.48 -5.34
C VAL A 25 -7.07 -6.69 -4.37
N TYR A 26 -7.12 -5.36 -4.38
CA TYR A 26 -6.39 -4.52 -3.41
C TYR A 26 -7.00 -4.64 -2.00
N ILE A 27 -8.33 -4.60 -1.89
CA ILE A 27 -9.01 -4.86 -0.61
C ILE A 27 -8.69 -6.26 -0.08
N GLN A 28 -8.64 -7.28 -0.96
CA GLN A 28 -8.25 -8.62 -0.55
C GLN A 28 -6.81 -8.68 -0.02
N ALA A 29 -5.87 -7.96 -0.63
CA ALA A 29 -4.50 -7.87 -0.14
C ALA A 29 -4.43 -7.25 1.27
N VAL A 30 -5.12 -6.13 1.49
CA VAL A 30 -5.22 -5.47 2.81
C VAL A 30 -5.82 -6.41 3.84
N ARG A 31 -6.89 -7.14 3.48
CA ARG A 31 -7.52 -8.12 4.37
C ARG A 31 -6.57 -9.25 4.78
N ARG A 32 -5.74 -9.74 3.84
CA ARG A 32 -4.74 -10.78 4.14
C ARG A 32 -3.65 -10.28 5.09
N LEU A 33 -3.21 -9.03 4.94
CA LEU A 33 -2.27 -8.40 5.89
C LEU A 33 -2.90 -8.30 7.29
N ALA A 34 -4.11 -7.75 7.38
CA ALA A 34 -4.82 -7.61 8.66
C ALA A 34 -5.03 -8.97 9.35
N ALA A 35 -5.35 -10.01 8.58
CA ALA A 35 -5.50 -11.38 9.08
C ALA A 35 -4.18 -11.96 9.64
N GLN A 36 -3.04 -11.67 9.00
CA GLN A 36 -1.72 -12.12 9.47
C GLN A 36 -1.41 -11.56 10.87
N TYR A 37 -1.67 -10.27 11.09
CA TYR A 37 -1.35 -9.59 12.36
C TYR A 37 -2.50 -9.55 13.36
N ARG A 38 -3.69 -10.02 12.97
CA ARG A 38 -4.94 -9.95 13.75
C ARG A 38 -5.21 -8.57 14.34
N ARG A 39 -4.82 -7.54 13.59
CA ARG A 39 -4.93 -6.13 13.95
C ARG A 39 -5.43 -5.35 12.75
N SER A 40 -6.09 -4.24 13.04
CA SER A 40 -6.51 -3.29 12.02
C SER A 40 -5.27 -2.76 11.28
N PRO A 41 -5.27 -2.68 9.94
CA PRO A 41 -4.07 -2.39 9.17
C PRO A 41 -3.55 -0.94 9.38
N ASP A 42 -4.42 -0.01 9.77
CA ASP A 42 -4.05 1.33 10.24
C ASP A 42 -3.23 1.31 11.55
N ARG A 43 -3.10 0.18 12.24
CA ARG A 43 -2.26 0.06 13.44
C ARG A 43 -0.90 -0.59 13.19
N LEU A 44 -0.59 -0.94 11.94
CA LEU A 44 0.67 -1.58 11.59
C LEU A 44 1.73 -0.54 11.25
N SER A 45 2.96 -0.81 11.66
CA SER A 45 4.17 -0.05 11.34
C SER A 45 4.69 -0.35 9.93
N GLU A 46 5.57 0.50 9.41
CA GLU A 46 6.22 0.29 8.12
C GLU A 46 7.04 -1.01 8.12
N GLU A 47 7.74 -1.29 9.23
CA GLU A 47 8.58 -2.47 9.43
C GLU A 47 7.76 -3.76 9.41
N GLU A 48 6.58 -3.77 10.03
CA GLU A 48 5.67 -4.91 9.99
C GLU A 48 5.17 -5.17 8.56
N VAL A 49 4.80 -4.12 7.83
CA VAL A 49 4.36 -4.24 6.44
C VAL A 49 5.50 -4.72 5.53
N ARG A 50 6.72 -4.24 5.76
CA ARG A 50 7.94 -4.70 5.10
C ARG A 50 8.19 -6.19 5.36
N ALA A 51 8.11 -6.62 6.62
CA ALA A 51 8.29 -8.01 7.02
C ALA A 51 7.24 -8.92 6.36
N TYR A 52 5.98 -8.47 6.28
CA TYR A 52 4.92 -9.18 5.59
C TYR A 52 5.20 -9.38 4.09
N LEU A 53 5.57 -8.31 3.38
CA LEU A 53 5.90 -8.37 1.95
C LEU A 53 7.12 -9.26 1.70
N LEU A 54 8.16 -9.16 2.55
CA LEU A 54 9.33 -10.04 2.47
C LEU A 54 8.93 -11.51 2.66
N GLY A 55 8.10 -11.80 3.65
CA GLY A 55 7.58 -13.15 3.90
C GLY A 55 6.78 -13.70 2.72
N LEU A 56 5.97 -12.88 2.04
CA LEU A 56 5.29 -13.31 0.80
C LEU A 56 6.28 -13.69 -0.30
N ARG A 57 7.38 -12.92 -0.43
CA ARG A 57 8.41 -13.20 -1.43
C ARG A 57 9.15 -14.50 -1.13
N GLN A 58 9.52 -14.72 0.13
CA GLN A 58 10.23 -15.92 0.59
C GLN A 58 9.39 -17.19 0.44
N ARG A 59 8.07 -17.11 0.64
CA ARG A 59 7.14 -18.22 0.43
C ARG A 59 6.86 -18.54 -1.06
N GLY A 60 7.56 -17.88 -1.98
CA GLY A 60 7.40 -18.14 -3.42
C GLY A 60 6.08 -17.66 -4.00
N ALA A 61 5.49 -16.59 -3.45
CA ALA A 61 4.26 -16.03 -4.02
C ALA A 61 4.44 -15.70 -5.51
N ALA A 62 3.48 -16.13 -6.33
CA ALA A 62 3.47 -15.83 -7.75
C ALA A 62 3.63 -14.33 -8.00
N ARG A 63 4.37 -13.95 -9.06
CA ARG A 63 4.72 -12.56 -9.38
C ARG A 63 3.49 -11.63 -9.38
N GLY A 64 2.39 -12.07 -9.99
CA GLY A 64 1.13 -11.32 -10.01
C GLY A 64 0.54 -11.10 -8.61
N THR A 65 0.47 -12.16 -7.80
CA THR A 65 0.00 -12.11 -6.41
C THR A 65 0.83 -11.16 -5.56
N PHE A 66 2.16 -11.19 -5.71
CA PHE A 66 3.06 -10.28 -5.00
C PHE A 66 2.82 -8.83 -5.42
N LYS A 67 2.74 -8.55 -6.74
CA LYS A 67 2.49 -7.18 -7.24
C LYS A 67 1.16 -6.62 -6.75
N VAL A 68 0.09 -7.41 -6.82
CA VAL A 68 -1.23 -7.02 -6.29
C VAL A 68 -1.15 -6.70 -4.80
N SER A 69 -0.42 -7.51 -4.04
CA SER A 69 -0.22 -7.26 -2.60
C SER A 69 0.54 -5.97 -2.36
N GLN A 70 1.67 -5.78 -3.07
CA GLN A 70 2.48 -4.57 -2.96
C GLN A 70 1.70 -3.30 -3.30
N TYR A 71 0.98 -3.28 -4.43
CA TYR A 71 0.24 -2.10 -4.85
C TYR A 71 -1.01 -1.83 -4.00
N GLY A 72 -1.73 -2.87 -3.57
CA GLY A 72 -2.86 -2.70 -2.67
C GLY A 72 -2.45 -2.13 -1.30
N LEU A 73 -1.31 -2.60 -0.77
CA LEU A 73 -0.77 -2.06 0.47
C LEU A 73 -0.21 -0.64 0.28
N ARG A 74 0.47 -0.36 -0.84
CA ARG A 74 0.88 1.00 -1.18
C ARG A 74 -0.31 1.95 -1.23
N PHE A 75 -1.40 1.53 -1.89
CA PHE A 75 -2.60 2.35 -2.00
C PHE A 75 -3.17 2.69 -0.62
N LEU A 76 -3.34 1.68 0.23
CA LEU A 76 -3.83 1.91 1.59
C LEU A 76 -2.94 2.89 2.35
N TYR A 77 -1.63 2.64 2.40
CA TYR A 77 -0.76 3.40 3.31
C TYR A 77 -0.39 4.78 2.77
N CYS A 78 -0.04 4.90 1.50
CA CYS A 78 0.42 6.18 0.94
C CYS A 78 -0.74 7.07 0.49
N HIS A 79 -1.85 6.50 0.00
CA HIS A 79 -2.96 7.30 -0.52
C HIS A 79 -4.13 7.43 0.46
N THR A 80 -4.60 6.33 1.04
CA THR A 80 -5.77 6.37 1.96
C THR A 80 -5.40 6.85 3.37
N LEU A 81 -4.24 6.43 3.89
CA LEU A 81 -3.74 6.79 5.22
C LEU A 81 -2.68 7.88 5.19
N GLU A 82 -2.32 8.38 4.00
CA GLU A 82 -1.38 9.51 3.79
C GLU A 82 -0.03 9.35 4.52
N ARG A 83 0.49 8.12 4.59
CA ARG A 83 1.77 7.81 5.23
C ARG A 83 2.93 7.96 4.27
N VAL A 84 3.94 8.69 4.72
CA VAL A 84 5.22 8.85 4.00
C VAL A 84 6.15 7.70 4.39
N TRP A 85 6.10 6.62 3.62
CA TRP A 85 6.89 5.40 3.87
C TRP A 85 7.91 5.15 2.76
N GLY A 86 9.18 4.98 3.15
CA GLY A 86 10.27 4.68 2.22
C GLY A 86 10.11 3.32 1.54
N LEU A 87 9.37 2.40 2.15
CA LEU A 87 9.06 1.05 1.67
C LEU A 87 8.48 1.02 0.26
N PHE A 88 7.66 2.02 -0.09
CA PHE A 88 6.98 2.09 -1.38
C PHE A 88 7.63 3.07 -2.37
N GLY A 89 8.79 3.64 -2.03
CA GLY A 89 9.64 4.37 -2.97
C GLY A 89 9.32 5.86 -3.11
N GLU A 90 8.59 6.47 -2.18
CA GLU A 90 8.45 7.93 -2.16
C GLU A 90 9.73 8.58 -1.62
N LYS A 91 10.73 8.73 -2.50
CA LYS A 91 11.78 9.72 -2.29
C LYS A 91 11.14 11.09 -2.51
N LYS A 92 10.92 11.86 -1.44
CA LYS A 92 10.70 13.30 -1.57
C LYS A 92 11.87 13.87 -2.36
N ASP A 93 11.60 14.50 -3.49
CA ASP A 93 12.59 14.96 -4.46
C ASP A 93 13.74 15.73 -3.79
N TYR A 94 14.97 15.19 -3.86
CA TYR A 94 16.15 16.03 -3.68
C TYR A 94 16.30 16.87 -4.95
N ARG A 95 16.02 18.17 -4.85
CA ARG A 95 16.35 19.16 -5.87
C ARG A 95 17.70 19.78 -5.49
N PRO A 96 18.81 19.48 -6.19
CA PRO A 96 20.04 20.26 -5.96
C PRO A 96 19.76 21.74 -6.27
N PRO A 97 20.44 22.69 -5.61
CA PRO A 97 20.30 24.11 -5.93
C PRO A 97 20.53 24.29 -7.43
N SER A 98 19.59 24.94 -8.14
CA SER A 98 19.85 25.32 -9.51
C SER A 98 21.06 26.24 -9.51
N GLU A 99 22.12 25.87 -10.23
CA GLU A 99 23.18 26.80 -10.58
C GLU A 99 22.53 27.99 -11.29
N ALA A 100 22.34 29.04 -10.51
CA ALA A 100 21.98 30.34 -10.99
C ALA A 100 23.21 30.88 -11.71
N ALA A 101 23.02 31.16 -13.00
CA ALA A 101 23.69 32.18 -13.78
C ALA A 101 25.22 32.30 -13.61
N ALA A 102 25.93 31.82 -14.64
CA ALA A 102 27.09 32.51 -15.18
C ALA A 102 27.05 32.43 -16.70
#